data_AF-A0A6B3EVM7-F1
#
_entry.id   AF-A0A6B3EVM7-F1
#
_cell.length_a   1.000
_cell.length_b   1.000
_cell.length_c   1.000
_cell.angle_alpha   90.00
_cell.angle_beta   90.00
_cell.angle_gamma   90.00
#
_symmetry.space_group_name_H-M   'P 1'
#
loop_
_entity.id
_entity.type
_entity.pdbx_description
1 polymer ?
#
loop_
_entity_poly.entity_id
_entity_poly.type
_entity_poly.pdbx_seq_one_letter_code
_entity_poly.pdbx_strand_id
1 'polypeptide(L)'
;MSPFALTRTLPVDTTGEALRADVRAGLTARPKELPPKWFYDARGSRLFDEITTLPEYYPTRAEREILLDRAEEIAASSGAGTLIELGS
;
A
#
# COMPACT_ATOMS: atom_id res chain seq x y z
N MET A 1 8.81 14.25 20.81
CA MET A 1 8.87 12.77 20.70
C MET A 1 7.53 12.32 20.16
N SER A 2 7.51 11.55 19.09
CA SER A 2 6.25 11.07 18.49
C SER A 2 5.54 10.13 19.48
N PRO A 3 4.22 10.27 19.72
CA PRO A 3 3.49 9.44 20.67
C PRO A 3 3.24 7.99 20.18
N PHE A 4 3.78 7.63 19.00
CA PHE A 4 3.54 6.34 18.38
C PHE A 4 4.63 5.33 18.74
N ALA A 5 4.20 4.12 19.11
CA ALA A 5 5.07 2.96 19.21
C ALA A 5 5.12 2.25 17.84
N LEU A 6 6.32 2.11 17.27
CA LEU A 6 6.52 1.34 16.05
C LEU A 6 7.01 -0.08 16.41
N THR A 7 6.23 -1.08 16.03
CA THR A 7 6.60 -2.49 16.19
C THR A 7 6.92 -3.09 14.84
N ARG A 8 8.15 -3.55 14.64
CA ARG A 8 8.54 -4.31 13.45
C ARG A 8 8.36 -5.80 13.71
N THR A 9 7.40 -6.41 13.04
CA THR A 9 7.07 -7.84 13.19
C THR A 9 7.86 -8.75 12.25
N LEU A 10 8.53 -8.18 11.25
CA LEU A 10 9.35 -8.92 10.28
C LEU A 10 10.84 -8.90 10.66
N PRO A 11 11.56 -10.02 10.43
CA PRO A 11 13.01 -10.05 10.58
C PRO A 11 13.75 -8.94 9.80
N VAL A 12 15.00 -8.73 10.20
CA VAL A 12 15.91 -7.87 9.44
C VAL A 12 16.15 -8.52 8.05
N ASP A 13 16.22 -7.69 7.01
CA ASP A 13 16.44 -8.08 5.60
C ASP A 13 15.35 -8.94 4.91
N THR A 14 14.20 -9.22 5.54
CA THR A 14 13.10 -9.97 4.89
C THR A 14 12.71 -9.39 3.52
N THR A 15 12.71 -8.06 3.38
CA THR A 15 12.44 -7.37 2.11
C THR A 15 13.52 -7.64 1.06
N GLY A 16 14.80 -7.63 1.44
CA GLY A 16 15.91 -7.86 0.51
C GLY A 16 15.95 -9.31 0.02
N GLU A 17 15.67 -10.28 0.89
CA GLU A 17 15.53 -11.68 0.51
C GLU A 17 14.39 -11.90 -0.47
N ALA A 18 13.21 -11.33 -0.18
CA ALA A 18 12.06 -11.41 -1.07
C ALA A 18 12.35 -10.80 -2.46
N LEU A 19 13.01 -9.63 -2.51
CA LEU A 19 13.38 -8.99 -3.77
C LEU A 19 14.30 -9.86 -4.61
N ARG A 20 15.35 -10.42 -4.01
CA ARG A 20 16.31 -11.29 -4.71
C ARG A 20 15.63 -12.54 -5.28
N ALA A 21 14.72 -13.15 -4.52
CA ALA A 21 13.96 -14.30 -4.96
C ALA A 21 13.02 -13.96 -6.13
N ASP A 22 12.21 -12.90 -5.98
CA ASP A 22 11.25 -12.45 -6.98
C ASP A 22 11.92 -12.06 -8.29
N VAL A 23 13.03 -11.32 -8.23
CA VAL A 23 13.79 -10.90 -9.42
C VAL A 23 14.41 -12.09 -10.14
N ARG A 24 15.00 -13.04 -9.39
CA ARG A 24 15.58 -14.26 -10.00
C ARG A 24 14.52 -15.07 -10.72
N ALA A 25 13.38 -15.33 -10.08
CA ALA A 25 12.29 -16.09 -10.68
C ALA A 25 11.70 -15.35 -11.90
N GLY A 26 11.39 -14.06 -11.72
CA GLY A 26 10.73 -13.24 -12.71
C GLY A 26 11.53 -12.98 -13.98
N LEU A 27 12.84 -12.69 -13.85
CA LEU A 27 13.69 -12.40 -15.01
C LEU A 27 14.14 -13.67 -15.78
N THR A 28 14.01 -14.85 -15.17
CA THR A 28 14.31 -16.14 -15.83
C THR A 28 13.09 -16.79 -16.47
N ALA A 29 11.87 -16.31 -16.15
CA ALA A 29 10.62 -16.81 -16.70
C ALA A 29 10.40 -16.43 -18.18
N ARG A 30 9.44 -17.12 -18.81
CA ARG A 30 8.93 -16.83 -20.16
C ARG A 30 7.40 -16.90 -20.16
N PRO A 31 6.68 -15.75 -20.18
CA PRO A 31 7.19 -14.37 -20.23
C PRO A 31 7.92 -13.94 -18.95
N LYS A 32 8.74 -12.87 -19.05
CA LYS A 32 9.36 -12.24 -17.86
C LYS A 32 8.32 -11.40 -17.13
N GLU A 33 8.38 -11.41 -15.81
CA GLU A 33 7.44 -10.69 -14.95
C GLU A 33 8.16 -10.21 -13.67
N LEU A 34 7.70 -9.12 -13.06
CA LEU A 34 8.12 -8.70 -11.71
C LEU A 34 6.89 -8.34 -10.88
N PRO A 35 6.84 -8.72 -9.59
CA PRO A 35 5.73 -8.35 -8.73
C PRO A 35 5.60 -6.82 -8.58
N PRO A 36 4.37 -6.26 -8.63
CA PRO A 36 4.16 -4.82 -8.59
C PRO A 36 4.48 -4.18 -7.25
N LYS A 37 4.60 -4.96 -6.16
CA LYS A 37 5.03 -4.44 -4.84
C LYS A 37 6.39 -3.72 -4.90
N TRP A 38 7.22 -4.05 -5.89
CA TRP A 38 8.51 -3.40 -6.12
C TRP A 38 8.43 -2.05 -6.84
N PHE A 39 7.24 -1.61 -7.25
CA PHE A 39 7.03 -0.22 -7.68
C PHE A 39 7.13 0.75 -6.50
N TYR A 40 6.78 0.35 -5.27
CA TYR A 40 6.61 1.26 -4.13
C TYR A 40 7.89 1.47 -3.32
N ASP A 41 8.99 1.80 -3.99
CA ASP A 41 10.14 2.41 -3.33
C ASP A 41 9.84 3.90 -3.04
N ALA A 42 10.78 4.60 -2.38
CA ALA A 42 10.56 6.02 -2.04
C ALA A 42 10.20 6.91 -3.24
N ARG A 43 10.66 6.58 -4.46
CA ARG A 43 10.35 7.33 -5.67
C ARG A 43 9.02 6.89 -6.26
N GLY A 44 8.78 5.59 -6.38
CA GLY A 44 7.56 5.08 -6.97
C GLY A 44 6.33 5.33 -6.11
N SER A 45 6.47 5.39 -4.78
CA SER A 45 5.40 5.89 -3.90
C SER A 45 5.04 7.35 -4.22
N ARG A 46 6.04 8.24 -4.38
CA ARG A 46 5.75 9.63 -4.81
C ARG A 46 5.09 9.72 -6.18
N LEU A 47 5.51 8.88 -7.12
CA LEU A 47 4.86 8.80 -8.43
C LEU A 47 3.41 8.30 -8.29
N PHE A 48 3.15 7.35 -7.40
CA PHE A 48 1.79 6.90 -7.14
C PHE A 48 0.94 8.00 -6.51
N ASP A 49 1.48 8.77 -5.55
CA ASP A 49 0.81 9.95 -4.99
C ASP A 49 0.44 10.95 -6.09
N GLU A 50 1.35 11.23 -7.02
CA GLU A 50 1.07 12.07 -8.19
C GLU A 50 -0.02 11.47 -9.07
N ILE A 51 0.02 10.15 -9.34
CA ILE A 51 -0.98 9.42 -10.12
C ILE A 51 -2.38 9.60 -9.50
N THR A 52 -2.51 9.58 -8.17
CA THR A 52 -3.82 9.73 -7.49
C THR A 52 -4.52 11.07 -7.75
N THR A 53 -3.78 12.07 -8.25
CA THR A 53 -4.28 13.41 -8.55
C THR A 53 -4.65 13.61 -10.03
N LEU A 54 -4.27 12.68 -10.90
CA LEU A 54 -4.52 12.79 -12.34
C LEU A 54 -6.03 12.74 -12.63
N PRO A 55 -6.54 13.58 -13.55
CA PRO A 55 -7.96 13.59 -13.89
C PRO A 55 -8.46 12.25 -14.45
N GLU A 56 -7.59 11.48 -15.10
CA GLU A 56 -7.88 10.15 -15.63
C GLU A 56 -7.93 9.07 -14.53
N TYR A 57 -7.20 9.27 -13.42
CA TYR A 57 -7.11 8.30 -12.32
C TYR A 57 -8.13 8.62 -11.23
N TYR A 58 -9.41 8.41 -11.55
CA TYR A 58 -10.51 8.65 -10.62
C TYR A 58 -10.55 7.79 -9.32
N PRO A 59 -9.92 6.60 -9.18
CA PRO A 59 -10.16 5.70 -8.04
C PRO A 59 -9.99 6.34 -6.67
N THR A 60 -8.85 7.01 -6.43
CA THR A 60 -8.59 7.65 -5.12
C THR A 60 -9.60 8.75 -4.79
N ARG A 61 -10.05 9.51 -5.81
CA ARG A 61 -11.08 10.54 -5.61
C ARG A 61 -12.44 9.93 -5.26
N ALA A 62 -12.84 8.87 -5.97
CA ALA A 62 -14.12 8.21 -5.75
C ALA A 62 -14.18 7.50 -4.39
N GLU A 63 -13.12 6.79 -3.99
CA GLU A 63 -13.04 6.19 -2.66
C GLU A 63 -13.11 7.25 -1.57
N ARG A 64 -12.36 8.35 -1.72
CA ARG A 64 -12.39 9.45 -0.76
C ARG A 64 -13.78 10.10 -0.64
N GLU A 65 -14.50 10.27 -1.74
CA GLU A 65 -15.88 10.78 -1.74
C GLU A 65 -16.79 9.88 -0.90
N ILE A 66 -16.75 8.57 -1.13
CA ILE A 66 -17.54 7.59 -0.35
C ILE A 66 -17.17 7.66 1.13
N LEU A 67 -15.87 7.69 1.46
CA LEU A 67 -15.42 7.74 2.85
C LEU A 67 -15.83 9.03 3.55
N LEU A 68 -15.76 10.19 2.87
CA LEU A 68 -16.23 11.46 3.42
C LEU A 68 -17.72 11.45 3.72
N ASP A 69 -18.53 10.82 2.87
CA ASP A 69 -19.98 10.78 3.01
C ASP A 69 -20.46 9.69 3.98
N ARG A 70 -19.69 8.60 4.16
CA ARG A 70 -20.16 7.36 4.82
C ARG A 70 -19.34 6.91 6.01
N ALA A 71 -18.27 7.62 6.39
CA ALA A 71 -17.40 7.20 7.50
C ALA A 71 -18.17 6.98 8.82
N GLU A 72 -19.11 7.86 9.17
CA GLU A 72 -19.89 7.72 10.41
C GLU A 72 -20.79 6.47 10.40
N GLU A 73 -21.45 6.20 9.27
CA GLU A 73 -22.30 5.03 9.06
C GLU A 73 -21.49 3.73 9.13
N ILE A 74 -20.31 3.72 8.49
CA ILE A 74 -19.38 2.58 8.52
C ILE A 74 -18.89 2.33 9.95
N ALA A 75 -18.47 3.39 10.67
CA ALA A 75 -17.99 3.29 12.03
C ALA A 75 -19.08 2.75 12.97
N ALA A 76 -20.28 3.32 12.91
CA ALA A 76 -21.42 2.87 13.71
C ALA A 76 -21.81 1.42 13.41
N SER A 77 -21.81 1.02 12.14
CA SER A 77 -22.17 -0.34 11.72
C SER A 77 -21.12 -1.38 12.12
N SER A 78 -19.83 -0.99 12.13
CA SER A 78 -18.75 -1.90 12.51
C SER A 78 -18.73 -2.23 14.00
N GLY A 79 -19.13 -1.28 14.86
CA GLY A 79 -18.96 -1.36 16.31
C GLY A 79 -17.50 -1.52 16.74
N ALA A 80 -16.53 -1.22 15.86
CA ALA A 80 -15.12 -1.51 16.09
C ALA A 80 -14.48 -0.52 17.06
N GLY A 81 -13.73 -1.02 18.04
CA GLY A 81 -12.87 -0.21 18.91
C GLY A 81 -11.46 0.02 18.37
N THR A 82 -11.11 -0.63 17.26
CA THR A 82 -9.76 -0.62 16.67
C THR A 82 -9.87 -0.56 15.14
N LEU A 83 -9.10 0.34 14.52
CA LEU A 83 -8.92 0.42 13.08
C LEU A 83 -7.60 -0.26 12.67
N ILE A 84 -7.63 -1.14 11.69
CA ILE A 84 -6.45 -1.78 11.10
C ILE A 84 -6.38 -1.39 9.63
N GLU A 85 -5.32 -0.68 9.24
CA GLU A 85 -5.07 -0.26 7.86
C GLU A 85 -3.99 -1.14 7.23
N LEU A 86 -4.30 -1.74 6.08
CA LEU A 86 -3.39 -2.62 5.35
C LEU A 86 -2.76 -1.85 4.18
N GLY A 87 -1.45 -1.61 4.26
CA GLY A 87 -0.69 -0.92 3.20
C GLY A 87 -0.57 0.60 3.38
N SER A 88 -0.11 1.02 4.57
CA SER A 88 0.19 2.42 4.92
C SER A 88 1.61 2.87 4.58
#